data_AF-A0A097IJ68-F1
#
_entry.id   AF-A0A097IJ68-F1
#
_cell.length_a   1.000
_cell.length_b   1.000
_cell.length_c   1.000
_cell.angle_alpha   90.00
_cell.angle_beta   90.00
_cell.angle_gamma   90.00
#
_symmetry.space_group_name_H-M   'P 1'
#
loop_
_entity.id
_entity.type
_entity.pdbx_description
1 polymer ?
#
loop_
_entity_poly.entity_id
_entity_poly.type
_entity_poly.pdbx_seq_one_letter_code
_entity_poly.pdbx_strand_id
1 'polypeptide(L)'
;MGVSPDRYTPRWDGSPQDLRDYGTAGNDLGSGLTAGFNNIIGGIGDAIRGIFSPGGIFAPVGEAIKPIRDGQLDLLERTDLLEGIQGYCAAYLTENINVEWSRDNWRDIKYSGRLGPEKSISLDPSSGQMVLGGGGLYTAYAKLHARRTSFTGGDYGYLIVEVLRPDSTVYSRSHSEFVIPRDREQTLFTAYPFVVPAEGYRVKVRAYSDNWRWWQGGTERSTLHVIRHSAVAENSGQQNVPDETQPG
;
A
#
# COMPACT_ATOMS: atom_id res chain seq x y z
N MET A 1 -1.27 2.59 -74.39
CA MET A 1 -1.83 2.01 -73.15
C MET A 1 -0.67 1.69 -72.22
N GLY A 2 -0.73 2.13 -70.97
CA GLY A 2 0.28 1.83 -69.95
C GLY A 2 0.79 3.08 -69.25
N VAL A 3 0.09 3.50 -68.20
CA VAL A 3 0.58 4.45 -67.18
C VAL A 3 1.03 3.60 -66.00
N SER A 4 2.26 3.78 -65.49
CA SER A 4 2.65 3.65 -64.07
C SER A 4 4.18 3.85 -63.91
N PRO A 5 4.74 4.09 -62.71
CA PRO A 5 5.07 5.42 -62.23
C PRO A 5 6.50 5.46 -61.64
N ASP A 6 6.80 6.51 -60.88
CA ASP A 6 7.87 6.55 -59.87
C ASP A 6 9.32 6.68 -60.33
N ARG A 7 9.79 7.93 -60.28
CA ARG A 7 10.98 8.32 -59.50
C ARG A 7 11.07 9.85 -59.44
N TYR A 8 10.16 10.47 -58.69
CA TYR A 8 10.49 11.76 -58.09
C TYR A 8 11.07 11.46 -56.70
N THR A 9 12.40 11.49 -56.60
CA THR A 9 13.08 11.56 -55.31
C THR A 9 13.28 13.04 -54.99
N PRO A 10 12.53 13.64 -54.06
CA PRO A 10 12.83 15.01 -53.66
C PRO A 10 14.18 15.01 -52.93
N ARG A 11 15.17 15.64 -53.56
CA ARG A 11 16.40 16.07 -52.90
C ARG A 11 16.04 17.30 -52.09
N TRP A 12 16.05 17.17 -50.77
CA TRP A 12 15.98 18.31 -49.87
C TRP A 12 17.34 19.01 -49.87
N ASP A 13 17.41 20.23 -50.39
CA ASP A 13 18.65 21.03 -50.47
C ASP A 13 18.79 22.07 -49.35
N GLY A 14 17.91 22.05 -48.35
CA GLY A 14 18.13 22.74 -47.08
C GLY A 14 18.01 24.26 -47.11
N SER A 15 17.37 24.86 -48.12
CA SER A 15 17.11 26.30 -48.14
C SER A 15 15.67 26.65 -47.70
N PRO A 16 15.45 27.60 -46.74
CA PRO A 16 14.11 27.98 -46.26
C PRO A 16 13.20 28.76 -47.25
N GLN A 17 13.39 28.62 -48.56
CA GLN A 17 12.72 29.48 -49.55
C GLN A 17 11.39 28.92 -50.09
N ASP A 18 11.07 27.64 -49.88
CA ASP A 18 9.82 27.02 -50.38
C ASP A 18 8.61 27.13 -49.42
N LEU A 19 8.74 27.84 -48.30
CA LEU A 19 7.62 28.12 -47.39
C LEU A 19 6.83 29.40 -47.74
N ARG A 20 7.21 30.12 -48.80
CA ARG A 20 6.56 31.38 -49.19
C ARG A 20 5.46 31.23 -50.24
N ASP A 21 5.39 30.11 -50.96
CA ASP A 21 4.32 29.86 -51.94
C ASP A 21 3.08 29.15 -51.36
N TYR A 22 3.10 28.81 -50.06
CA TYR A 22 1.89 28.44 -49.30
C TYR A 22 1.23 29.61 -48.56
N GLY A 23 1.76 30.84 -48.73
CA GLY A 23 1.32 32.05 -48.05
C GLY A 23 -0.03 32.64 -48.51
N THR A 24 -0.70 32.03 -49.50
CA THR A 24 -2.00 32.47 -50.03
C THR A 24 -3.12 31.43 -49.92
N ALA A 25 -2.97 30.44 -49.01
CA ALA A 25 -4.06 29.56 -48.56
C ALA A 25 -4.25 29.62 -47.02
N GLY A 26 -3.87 30.74 -46.41
CA GLY A 26 -3.72 30.93 -44.96
C GLY A 26 -4.98 31.28 -44.17
N ASN A 27 -6.18 30.86 -44.59
CA ASN A 27 -7.42 31.05 -43.80
C ASN A 27 -8.26 29.78 -43.57
N ASP A 28 -7.95 28.65 -44.21
CA ASP A 28 -8.77 27.42 -44.10
C ASP A 28 -8.13 26.31 -43.25
N LEU A 29 -6.80 26.29 -43.11
CA LEU A 29 -6.10 25.30 -42.27
C LEU A 29 -6.15 25.64 -40.78
N GLY A 30 -6.04 26.92 -40.42
CA GLY A 30 -6.12 27.39 -39.04
C GLY A 30 -7.55 27.30 -38.47
N SER A 31 -8.57 27.58 -39.28
CA SER A 31 -9.98 27.44 -38.91
C SER A 31 -10.39 25.95 -38.79
N GLY A 32 -9.92 25.09 -39.70
CA GLY A 32 -10.16 23.64 -39.66
C GLY A 32 -9.48 22.93 -38.48
N LEU A 33 -8.24 23.31 -38.14
CA LEU A 33 -7.54 22.77 -36.97
C LEU A 33 -8.13 23.28 -35.66
N THR A 34 -8.55 24.54 -35.57
CA THR A 34 -9.18 25.10 -34.36
C THR A 34 -10.60 24.55 -34.17
N ALA A 35 -11.37 24.35 -35.25
CA ALA A 35 -12.67 23.68 -35.19
C ALA A 35 -12.52 22.19 -34.84
N GLY A 36 -11.51 21.51 -35.39
CA GLY A 36 -11.17 20.13 -35.04
C GLY A 36 -10.75 19.97 -33.58
N PHE A 37 -9.91 20.87 -33.06
CA PHE A 37 -9.49 20.86 -31.65
C PHE A 37 -10.63 21.22 -30.69
N ASN A 38 -11.49 22.19 -31.03
CA ASN A 38 -12.65 22.52 -30.21
C ASN A 38 -13.71 21.41 -30.22
N ASN A 39 -13.88 20.69 -31.33
CA ASN A 39 -14.78 19.53 -31.41
C ASN A 39 -14.20 18.30 -30.68
N ILE A 40 -12.87 18.12 -30.66
CA ILE A 40 -12.20 17.06 -29.89
C ILE A 40 -12.20 17.37 -28.39
N ILE A 41 -11.93 18.62 -27.99
CA ILE A 41 -11.98 19.04 -26.58
C ILE A 41 -13.42 19.05 -26.06
N GLY A 42 -14.40 19.49 -26.87
CA GLY A 42 -15.83 19.40 -26.57
C GLY A 42 -16.30 17.95 -26.47
N GLY A 43 -15.91 17.10 -27.42
CA GLY A 43 -16.28 15.68 -27.44
C GLY A 43 -15.63 14.84 -26.34
N ILE A 44 -14.41 15.17 -25.90
CA ILE A 44 -13.77 14.56 -24.72
C ILE A 44 -14.44 15.07 -23.44
N GLY A 45 -14.81 16.35 -23.37
CA GLY A 45 -15.58 16.91 -22.26
C GLY A 45 -16.95 16.26 -22.09
N ASP A 46 -17.64 16.00 -23.20
CA ASP A 46 -18.95 15.33 -23.21
C ASP A 46 -18.84 13.81 -23.03
N ALA A 47 -17.75 13.18 -23.47
CA ALA A 47 -17.46 11.77 -23.17
C ALA A 47 -17.13 11.57 -21.68
N ILE A 48 -16.35 12.48 -21.08
CA ILE A 48 -16.06 12.48 -19.64
C ILE A 48 -17.31 12.80 -18.83
N ARG A 49 -18.13 13.79 -19.22
CA ARG A 49 -19.43 14.04 -18.57
C ARG A 49 -20.41 12.90 -18.77
N GLY A 50 -20.39 12.22 -19.92
CA GLY A 50 -21.22 11.05 -20.22
C GLY A 50 -20.86 9.81 -19.40
N ILE A 51 -19.62 9.71 -18.90
CA ILE A 51 -19.19 8.72 -17.90
C ILE A 51 -19.81 9.01 -16.51
N PHE A 52 -20.04 10.29 -16.17
CA PHE A 52 -20.60 10.72 -14.88
C PHE A 52 -22.10 11.06 -14.91
N SER A 53 -22.76 10.96 -16.07
CA SER A 53 -24.19 11.28 -16.22
C SER A 53 -25.04 10.00 -16.10
N PRO A 54 -26.02 9.94 -15.17
CA PRO A 54 -26.92 8.80 -15.05
C PRO A 54 -27.79 8.70 -16.32
N GLY A 55 -27.47 7.74 -17.20
CA GLY A 55 -28.20 7.50 -18.46
C GLY A 55 -27.40 7.73 -19.76
N GLY A 56 -26.10 8.01 -19.69
CA GLY A 56 -25.25 8.11 -20.89
C GLY A 56 -24.99 6.77 -21.60
N ILE A 57 -24.61 6.83 -22.88
CA ILE A 57 -24.31 5.66 -23.73
C ILE A 57 -23.11 4.83 -23.21
N PHE A 58 -22.27 5.46 -22.38
CA PHE A 58 -21.14 4.84 -21.66
C PHE A 58 -21.40 4.63 -20.16
N ALA A 59 -22.65 4.78 -19.68
CA ALA A 59 -23.03 4.51 -18.29
C ALA A 59 -22.58 3.11 -17.78
N PRO A 60 -22.59 2.03 -18.59
CA PRO A 60 -22.06 0.74 -18.14
C PRO A 60 -20.54 0.75 -17.87
N VAL A 61 -19.80 1.61 -18.57
CA VAL A 61 -18.34 1.78 -18.38
C VAL A 61 -18.05 2.70 -17.19
N GLY A 62 -18.88 3.72 -16.94
CA GLY A 62 -18.78 4.57 -15.74
C GLY A 62 -19.12 3.83 -14.44
N GLU A 63 -20.09 2.91 -14.46
CA GLU A 63 -20.37 1.98 -13.36
C GLU A 63 -19.18 1.05 -13.05
N ALA A 64 -18.39 0.68 -14.07
CA ALA A 64 -17.18 -0.13 -13.93
C ALA A 64 -15.93 0.67 -13.48
N ILE A 65 -16.01 2.00 -13.48
CA ILE A 65 -15.00 2.92 -12.91
C ILE A 65 -15.50 3.50 -11.57
N LYS A 66 -16.39 2.78 -10.86
CA LYS A 66 -16.50 3.03 -9.42
C LYS A 66 -15.09 2.79 -8.84
N PRO A 67 -14.43 3.79 -8.23
CA PRO A 67 -13.24 3.49 -7.44
C PRO A 67 -13.63 2.34 -6.53
N ILE A 68 -12.82 1.28 -6.48
CA ILE A 68 -13.05 0.13 -5.61
C ILE A 68 -13.38 0.69 -4.23
N ARG A 69 -14.67 0.74 -3.91
CA ARG A 69 -15.16 1.29 -2.66
C ARG A 69 -14.87 0.18 -1.67
N ASP A 70 -13.79 0.36 -0.94
CA ASP A 70 -13.36 -0.60 0.07
C ASP A 70 -14.48 -0.69 1.11
N GLY A 71 -15.28 -1.75 1.02
CA GLY A 71 -16.39 -2.02 1.94
C GLY A 71 -15.94 -2.13 3.40
N GLN A 72 -14.63 -2.20 3.67
CA GLN A 72 -14.07 -2.15 5.02
C GLN A 72 -14.19 -0.78 5.68
N LEU A 73 -14.29 0.33 4.92
CA LEU A 73 -14.53 1.66 5.48
C LEU A 73 -15.96 1.81 6.03
N ASP A 74 -16.93 1.17 5.37
CA ASP A 74 -18.34 1.20 5.79
C ASP A 74 -18.58 0.40 7.11
N LEU A 75 -17.62 -0.41 7.56
CA LEU A 75 -17.72 -1.25 8.76
C LEU A 75 -17.16 -0.60 10.04
N LEU A 76 -16.52 0.57 9.94
CA LEU A 76 -15.86 1.26 11.07
C LEU A 76 -16.77 1.51 12.29
N GLU A 77 -18.08 1.66 12.07
CA GLU A 77 -19.05 1.99 13.12
C GLU A 77 -19.85 0.79 13.63
N ARG A 78 -19.57 -0.42 13.13
CA ARG A 78 -20.37 -1.62 13.43
C ARG A 78 -19.76 -2.54 14.47
N THR A 79 -19.62 -2.06 15.72
CA THR A 79 -19.17 -2.89 16.84
C THR A 79 -20.12 -4.06 17.16
N ASP A 80 -21.39 -3.94 16.75
CA ASP A 80 -22.41 -4.99 16.83
C ASP A 80 -22.02 -6.26 16.04
N LEU A 81 -21.20 -6.14 14.99
CA LEU A 81 -20.69 -7.27 14.22
C LEU A 81 -19.61 -8.08 14.95
N LEU A 82 -19.10 -7.61 16.09
CA LEU A 82 -18.05 -8.27 16.87
C LEU A 82 -18.60 -9.14 18.01
N GLU A 83 -19.86 -9.56 17.95
CA GLU A 83 -20.40 -10.54 18.89
C GLU A 83 -19.60 -11.87 18.81
N GLY A 84 -19.07 -12.32 19.95
CA GLY A 84 -18.24 -13.53 20.06
C GLY A 84 -16.71 -13.32 20.03
N ILE A 85 -16.21 -12.19 19.53
CA ILE A 85 -14.76 -11.89 19.55
C ILE A 85 -14.38 -11.26 20.90
N GLN A 86 -13.33 -11.75 21.58
CA GLN A 86 -12.93 -11.19 22.89
C GLN A 86 -12.20 -9.84 22.78
N GLY A 87 -11.44 -9.67 21.70
CA GLY A 87 -10.78 -8.41 21.40
C GLY A 87 -10.23 -8.39 19.98
N TYR A 88 -10.28 -7.22 19.37
CA TYR A 88 -9.90 -6.99 17.98
C TYR A 88 -9.51 -5.54 17.77
N CYS A 89 -8.42 -5.33 17.04
CA CYS A 89 -8.13 -4.05 16.41
C CYS A 89 -7.34 -4.31 15.12
N ALA A 90 -7.63 -3.51 14.09
CA ALA A 90 -6.89 -3.52 12.85
C ALA A 90 -6.52 -2.10 12.42
N ALA A 91 -5.33 -1.95 11.85
CA ALA A 91 -4.81 -0.68 11.38
C ALA A 91 -3.97 -0.85 10.12
N TYR A 92 -3.71 0.26 9.42
CA TYR A 92 -2.87 0.36 8.24
C TYR A 92 -1.99 1.62 8.33
N LEU A 93 -0.94 1.70 7.52
CA LEU A 93 -0.11 2.90 7.43
C LEU A 93 -0.83 3.95 6.58
N THR A 94 -1.01 5.16 7.10
CA THR A 94 -1.54 6.28 6.30
C THR A 94 -0.49 6.94 5.41
N GLU A 95 0.79 6.61 5.61
CA GLU A 95 1.92 7.18 4.88
C GLU A 95 2.95 6.12 4.48
N ASN A 96 3.71 6.39 3.42
CA ASN A 96 4.85 5.56 3.07
C ASN A 96 6.05 5.95 3.94
N ILE A 97 6.81 4.95 4.40
CA ILE A 97 7.93 5.13 5.33
C ILE A 97 9.25 4.89 4.58
N ASN A 98 10.12 5.90 4.46
CA ASN A 98 11.42 5.75 3.81
C ASN A 98 12.50 5.20 4.76
N VAL A 99 13.12 4.06 4.45
CA VAL A 99 14.21 3.48 5.26
C VAL A 99 15.42 4.40 5.35
N GLU A 100 15.74 5.18 4.32
CA GLU A 100 16.90 6.09 4.30
C GLU A 100 16.91 7.08 5.47
N TRP A 101 15.74 7.50 5.95
CA TRP A 101 15.64 8.47 7.06
C TRP A 101 15.65 7.80 8.45
N SER A 102 16.13 6.56 8.53
CA SER A 102 16.32 5.83 9.78
C SER A 102 17.69 6.07 10.40
N ARG A 103 17.83 5.65 11.65
CA ARG A 103 19.13 5.33 12.25
C ARG A 103 19.35 3.83 12.08
N ASP A 104 20.44 3.44 11.42
CA ASP A 104 20.87 2.05 11.22
C ASP A 104 19.84 1.18 10.47
N ASN A 105 19.17 1.72 9.45
CA ASN A 105 18.21 1.01 8.59
C ASN A 105 16.94 0.48 9.31
N TRP A 106 16.77 0.75 10.60
CA TRP A 106 15.59 0.38 11.39
C TRP A 106 14.50 1.45 11.37
N ARG A 107 13.27 1.05 11.09
CA ARG A 107 12.09 1.92 11.14
C ARG A 107 11.07 1.38 12.13
N ASP A 108 10.55 2.27 12.97
CA ASP A 108 9.28 2.03 13.66
C ASP A 108 8.14 2.22 12.65
N ILE A 109 7.31 1.18 12.52
CA ILE A 109 6.21 1.15 11.58
C ILE A 109 4.96 1.66 12.30
N LYS A 110 4.63 2.93 12.05
CA LYS A 110 3.56 3.65 12.76
C LYS A 110 2.22 3.45 12.05
N TYR A 111 1.51 2.36 12.38
CA TYR A 111 0.15 2.14 11.89
C TYR A 111 -0.78 3.20 12.49
N SER A 112 -1.16 4.20 11.72
CA SER A 112 -1.89 5.39 12.19
C SER A 112 -3.35 5.41 11.75
N GLY A 113 -3.72 4.62 10.74
CA GLY A 113 -5.07 4.55 10.20
C GLY A 113 -5.80 3.34 10.75
N ARG A 114 -6.99 3.52 11.33
CA ARG A 114 -7.81 2.41 11.83
C ARG A 114 -8.59 1.74 10.69
N LEU A 115 -8.74 0.42 10.77
CA LEU A 115 -9.50 -0.41 9.85
C LEU A 115 -10.57 -1.17 10.61
N GLY A 116 -11.84 -0.76 10.48
CA GLY A 116 -12.94 -1.37 11.23
C GLY A 116 -12.99 -0.98 12.72
N PRO A 117 -13.92 -1.60 13.48
CA PRO A 117 -14.17 -1.27 14.88
C PRO A 117 -13.09 -1.83 15.81
N GLU A 118 -12.97 -1.21 16.99
CA GLU A 118 -12.09 -1.65 18.07
C GLU A 118 -12.88 -2.36 19.18
N LYS A 119 -12.30 -3.40 19.76
CA LYS A 119 -12.87 -4.10 20.92
C LYS A 119 -11.76 -4.58 21.84
N SER A 120 -11.72 -4.11 23.08
CA SER A 120 -10.73 -4.50 24.10
C SER A 120 -9.25 -4.31 23.70
N ILE A 121 -9.00 -3.69 22.55
CA ILE A 121 -7.71 -3.37 21.96
C ILE A 121 -7.95 -2.04 21.23
N SER A 122 -7.12 -1.04 21.47
CA SER A 122 -7.24 0.26 20.82
C SER A 122 -5.96 0.64 20.08
N LEU A 123 -6.09 1.41 19.00
CA LEU A 123 -4.96 2.01 18.33
C LEU A 123 -4.58 3.33 19.00
N ASP A 124 -3.30 3.56 19.26
CA ASP A 124 -2.74 4.90 19.49
C ASP A 124 -2.15 5.43 18.17
N PRO A 125 -2.83 6.37 17.48
CA PRO A 125 -2.39 6.86 16.17
C PRO A 125 -1.06 7.64 16.23
N SER A 126 -0.70 8.20 17.39
CA SER A 126 0.51 9.02 17.55
C SER A 126 1.79 8.17 17.57
N SER A 127 1.72 7.02 18.22
CA SER A 127 2.82 6.05 18.32
C SER A 127 2.71 4.91 17.30
N GLY A 128 1.52 4.68 16.75
CA GLY A 128 1.17 3.56 15.87
C GLY A 128 1.17 2.21 16.57
N GLN A 129 0.95 2.20 17.89
CA GLN A 129 0.95 1.01 18.74
C GLN A 129 -0.48 0.57 19.06
N MET A 130 -0.69 -0.73 19.20
CA MET A 130 -1.96 -1.28 19.67
C MET A 130 -1.91 -1.49 21.19
N VAL A 131 -2.80 -0.86 21.95
CA VAL A 131 -2.89 -0.99 23.40
C VAL A 131 -3.83 -2.14 23.76
N LEU A 132 -3.35 -3.10 24.54
CA LEU A 132 -4.11 -4.29 24.93
C LEU A 132 -4.91 -4.01 26.22
N GLY A 133 -6.23 -4.18 26.17
CA GLY A 133 -7.15 -3.89 27.27
C GLY A 133 -7.35 -5.03 28.28
N GLY A 134 -6.49 -6.04 28.31
CA GLY A 134 -6.58 -7.11 29.29
C GLY A 134 -5.56 -8.23 29.13
N GLY A 135 -5.42 -9.08 30.14
CA GLY A 135 -4.61 -10.30 30.07
C GLY A 135 -5.21 -11.34 29.11
N GLY A 136 -4.40 -12.19 28.50
CA GLY A 136 -4.90 -13.26 27.64
C GLY A 136 -3.96 -13.73 26.55
N LEU A 137 -4.49 -14.60 25.69
CA LEU A 137 -3.83 -15.09 24.48
C LEU A 137 -4.21 -14.20 23.29
N TYR A 138 -3.18 -13.73 22.58
CA TYR A 138 -3.31 -12.85 21.43
C TYR A 138 -2.58 -13.43 20.22
N THR A 139 -2.93 -12.94 19.03
CA THR A 139 -2.11 -13.08 17.82
C THR A 139 -2.05 -11.76 17.10
N ALA A 140 -0.84 -11.33 16.77
CA ALA A 140 -0.60 -10.20 15.89
C ALA A 140 -0.25 -10.69 14.48
N TYR A 141 -0.91 -10.13 13.48
CA TYR A 141 -0.60 -10.30 12.07
C TYR A 141 -0.11 -8.98 11.52
N ALA A 142 1.16 -8.91 11.10
CA ALA A 142 1.73 -7.72 10.49
C ALA A 142 2.09 -8.01 9.04
N LYS A 143 1.60 -7.16 8.14
CA LYS A 143 1.88 -7.16 6.70
C LYS A 143 2.54 -5.83 6.35
N LEU A 144 3.66 -5.89 5.63
CA LEU A 144 4.36 -4.71 5.16
C LEU A 144 4.89 -4.93 3.75
N HIS A 145 4.61 -4.00 2.85
CA HIS A 145 5.09 -4.09 1.47
C HIS A 145 6.34 -3.24 1.24
N ALA A 146 7.38 -3.86 0.71
CA ALA A 146 8.66 -3.28 0.37
C ALA A 146 8.66 -2.85 -1.10
N ARG A 147 8.86 -1.56 -1.36
CA ARG A 147 9.06 -1.06 -2.72
C ARG A 147 10.43 -1.49 -3.25
N ARG A 148 10.53 -1.71 -4.57
CA ARG A 148 11.82 -1.83 -5.25
C ARG A 148 12.68 -0.58 -5.04
N THR A 149 14.00 -0.74 -5.11
CA THR A 149 14.98 0.34 -4.97
C THR A 149 16.20 0.10 -5.87
N SER A 150 16.89 1.17 -6.23
CA SER A 150 18.18 1.11 -6.93
C SER A 150 19.38 1.18 -5.99
N PHE A 151 19.16 1.45 -4.69
CA PHE A 151 20.23 1.48 -3.69
C PHE A 151 20.90 0.11 -3.56
N THR A 152 22.19 0.10 -3.17
CA THR A 152 23.01 -1.12 -3.11
C THR A 152 23.40 -1.42 -1.67
N GLY A 153 22.56 -2.20 -0.99
CA GLY A 153 22.85 -2.91 0.24
C GLY A 153 22.57 -4.42 0.06
N GLY A 154 22.44 -5.15 1.16
CA GLY A 154 22.11 -6.56 1.19
C GLY A 154 20.63 -6.86 0.89
N ASP A 155 20.37 -8.05 0.35
CA ASP A 155 19.02 -8.48 0.00
C ASP A 155 18.29 -9.15 1.16
N TYR A 156 18.43 -8.60 2.38
CA TYR A 156 17.73 -9.09 3.56
C TYR A 156 17.01 -7.97 4.31
N GLY A 157 15.99 -8.37 5.05
CA GLY A 157 15.15 -7.49 5.85
C GLY A 157 14.49 -8.23 6.98
N TYR A 158 14.06 -7.47 7.97
CA TYR A 158 13.39 -8.00 9.15
C TYR A 158 12.03 -7.35 9.31
N LEU A 159 11.04 -8.14 9.70
CA LEU A 159 9.77 -7.66 10.23
C LEU A 159 9.61 -8.22 11.65
N ILE A 160 9.59 -7.32 12.63
CA ILE A 160 9.55 -7.63 14.05
C ILE A 160 8.26 -7.08 14.62
N VAL A 161 7.53 -7.95 15.32
CA VAL A 161 6.44 -7.55 16.22
C VAL A 161 6.98 -7.60 17.64
N GLU A 162 7.00 -6.46 18.32
CA GLU A 162 7.38 -6.33 19.72
C GLU A 162 6.12 -6.18 20.58
N VAL A 163 6.07 -6.93 21.67
CA VAL A 163 5.12 -6.71 22.76
C VAL A 163 5.87 -5.96 23.85
N LEU A 164 5.38 -4.78 24.21
CA LEU A 164 5.94 -3.90 25.22
C LEU A 164 5.13 -4.02 26.52
N ARG A 165 5.83 -3.97 27.66
CA ARG A 165 5.22 -3.78 28.97
C ARG A 165 4.65 -2.36 29.11
N PRO A 166 3.81 -2.10 30.12
CA PRO A 166 3.32 -0.74 30.40
C PRO A 166 4.44 0.30 30.55
N ASP A 167 5.59 -0.10 31.10
CA ASP A 167 6.81 0.72 31.27
C ASP A 167 7.62 0.96 29.97
N SER A 168 7.12 0.48 28.82
CA SER A 168 7.75 0.55 27.50
C SER A 168 8.97 -0.37 27.28
N THR A 169 9.31 -1.24 28.23
CA THR A 169 10.34 -2.26 28.01
C THR A 169 9.80 -3.39 27.14
N VAL A 170 10.66 -4.01 26.34
CA VAL A 170 10.27 -5.16 25.50
C VAL A 170 9.95 -6.36 26.42
N TYR A 171 8.70 -6.81 26.36
CA TYR A 171 8.23 -8.03 27.03
C TYR A 171 8.57 -9.28 26.22
N SER A 172 8.22 -9.26 24.94
CA SER A 172 8.42 -10.37 24.01
C SER A 172 8.56 -9.84 22.59
N ARG A 173 9.16 -10.60 21.68
CA ARG A 173 9.31 -10.19 20.28
C ARG A 173 9.29 -11.38 19.33
N SER A 174 8.72 -11.18 18.14
CA SER A 174 8.99 -12.04 16.99
C SER A 174 10.30 -11.65 16.31
N HIS A 175 10.82 -12.53 15.46
CA HIS A 175 11.92 -12.20 14.57
C HIS A 175 11.68 -12.93 13.25
N SER A 176 11.21 -12.22 12.23
CA SER A 176 11.00 -12.79 10.90
C SER A 176 11.98 -12.16 9.92
N GLU A 177 12.86 -12.99 9.37
CA GLU A 177 13.82 -12.62 8.35
C GLU A 177 13.28 -12.94 6.96
N PHE A 178 13.55 -12.06 6.00
CA PHE A 178 13.13 -12.21 4.61
C PHE A 178 14.28 -11.87 3.68
N VAL A 179 14.39 -12.62 2.58
CA VAL A 179 15.18 -12.20 1.42
C VAL A 179 14.35 -11.21 0.62
N ILE A 180 14.82 -9.97 0.52
CA ILE A 180 14.13 -8.86 -0.16
C ILE A 180 15.03 -8.23 -1.22
N PRO A 181 15.08 -8.80 -2.44
CA PRO A 181 15.91 -8.29 -3.52
C PRO A 181 15.64 -6.81 -3.79
N ARG A 182 16.69 -6.02 -4.05
CA ARG A 182 16.53 -4.59 -4.34
C ARG A 182 15.67 -4.30 -5.58
N ASP A 183 15.76 -5.12 -6.61
CA ASP A 183 15.15 -4.90 -7.93
C ASP A 183 13.69 -5.34 -8.01
N ARG A 184 13.12 -5.88 -6.91
CA ARG A 184 11.75 -6.38 -6.84
C ARG A 184 10.99 -5.80 -5.67
N GLU A 185 9.67 -5.76 -5.84
CA GLU A 185 8.73 -5.51 -4.76
C GLU A 185 8.45 -6.82 -4.00
N GLN A 186 8.28 -6.73 -2.68
CA GLN A 186 8.14 -7.87 -1.79
C GLN A 186 7.15 -7.56 -0.68
N THR A 187 6.27 -8.50 -0.35
CA THR A 187 5.39 -8.38 0.82
C THR A 187 5.93 -9.24 1.95
N LEU A 188 6.27 -8.61 3.06
CA LEU A 188 6.65 -9.28 4.29
C LEU A 188 5.38 -9.52 5.12
N PHE A 189 5.28 -10.70 5.70
CA PHE A 189 4.15 -11.07 6.55
C PHE A 189 4.64 -11.90 7.73
N THR A 190 4.21 -11.54 8.94
CA THR A 190 4.49 -12.31 10.15
C THR A 190 3.22 -12.47 10.97
N ALA A 191 3.06 -13.67 11.53
CA ALA A 191 2.03 -14.00 12.49
C ALA A 191 2.73 -14.35 13.81
N TYR A 192 2.32 -13.70 14.89
CA TYR A 192 2.99 -13.85 16.17
C TYR A 192 1.96 -14.07 17.29
N PRO A 193 1.80 -15.31 17.79
CA PRO A 193 1.02 -15.59 18.98
C PRO A 193 1.81 -15.21 20.23
N PHE A 194 1.14 -14.62 21.22
CA PHE A 194 1.75 -14.27 22.49
C PHE A 194 0.71 -14.20 23.62
N VAL A 195 1.17 -14.31 24.86
CA VAL A 195 0.33 -14.21 26.06
C VAL A 195 0.77 -12.98 26.86
N VAL A 196 -0.19 -12.21 27.37
CA VAL A 196 0.09 -11.10 28.31
C VAL A 196 -0.67 -11.30 29.61
N PRO A 197 -0.11 -10.93 30.78
CA PRO A 197 -0.73 -11.20 32.08
C PRO A 197 -1.81 -10.17 32.46
N ALA A 198 -1.76 -8.95 31.92
CA ALA A 198 -2.63 -7.85 32.32
C ALA A 198 -2.83 -6.85 31.18
N GLU A 199 -3.67 -5.84 31.42
CA GLU A 199 -3.86 -4.70 30.52
C GLU A 199 -2.63 -3.77 30.45
N GLY A 200 -2.63 -2.85 29.48
CA GLY A 200 -1.62 -1.80 29.35
C GLY A 200 -0.37 -2.21 28.57
N TYR A 201 -0.25 -3.49 28.22
CA TYR A 201 0.74 -3.98 27.25
C TYR A 201 0.47 -3.38 25.87
N ARG A 202 1.51 -3.21 25.06
CA ARG A 202 1.41 -2.58 23.74
C ARG A 202 2.06 -3.43 22.66
N VAL A 203 1.47 -3.48 21.48
CA VAL A 203 2.08 -4.11 20.29
C VAL A 203 2.67 -3.02 19.41
N LYS A 204 3.94 -3.18 19.07
CA LYS A 204 4.72 -2.30 18.19
C LYS A 204 5.29 -3.12 17.04
N VAL A 205 5.39 -2.52 15.86
CA VAL A 205 6.04 -3.15 14.71
C VAL A 205 7.29 -2.37 14.32
N ARG A 206 8.37 -3.10 14.04
CA ARG A 206 9.62 -2.56 13.53
C ARG A 206 10.00 -3.30 12.27
N ALA A 207 10.57 -2.59 11.31
CA ALA A 207 11.11 -3.19 10.11
C ALA A 207 12.53 -2.71 9.83
N TYR A 208 13.30 -3.59 9.23
CA TYR A 208 14.65 -3.34 8.74
C TYR A 208 14.74 -3.68 7.27
N SER A 209 15.51 -2.91 6.52
CA SER A 209 16.01 -3.34 5.22
C SER A 209 17.41 -2.84 5.01
N ASP A 210 18.30 -3.73 4.57
CA ASP A 210 19.67 -3.34 4.29
C ASP A 210 19.77 -2.44 3.04
N ASN A 211 18.78 -2.51 2.15
CA ASN A 211 18.63 -1.55 1.07
C ASN A 211 17.67 -0.41 1.47
N TRP A 212 18.07 0.84 1.24
CA TRP A 212 17.18 2.00 1.39
C TRP A 212 16.01 1.92 0.41
N ARG A 213 14.81 1.77 0.95
CA ARG A 213 13.56 1.61 0.20
C ARG A 213 12.40 2.24 0.95
N TRP A 214 11.25 2.27 0.29
CA TRP A 214 9.99 2.69 0.90
C TRP A 214 9.21 1.48 1.38
N TRP A 215 8.77 1.49 2.64
CA TRP A 215 7.66 0.67 3.09
C TRP A 215 6.37 1.36 2.65
N GLN A 216 5.56 0.66 1.86
CA GLN A 216 4.38 1.24 1.27
C GLN A 216 3.18 1.14 2.23
N GLY A 217 2.47 2.25 2.40
CA GLY A 217 1.24 2.34 3.17
C GLY A 217 -0.03 2.07 2.35
N GLY A 218 -1.18 2.21 3.02
CA GLY A 218 -2.51 1.86 2.51
C GLY A 218 -2.97 0.48 2.97
N THR A 219 -4.30 0.27 2.96
CA THR A 219 -4.96 -0.97 3.43
C THR A 219 -4.55 -2.20 2.61
N GLU A 220 -4.27 -2.01 1.32
CA GLU A 220 -3.78 -3.07 0.43
C GLU A 220 -2.37 -3.54 0.81
N ARG A 221 -1.48 -2.62 1.21
CA ARG A 221 -0.02 -2.84 1.24
C ARG A 221 0.55 -2.98 2.64
N SER A 222 -0.14 -2.45 3.64
CA SER A 222 0.29 -2.48 5.03
C SER A 222 -0.89 -2.71 5.95
N THR A 223 -0.81 -3.72 6.80
CA THR A 223 -1.81 -3.91 7.85
C THR A 223 -1.19 -4.47 9.12
N LEU A 224 -1.75 -4.08 10.26
CA LEU A 224 -1.53 -4.70 11.56
C LEU A 224 -2.88 -5.10 12.12
N HIS A 225 -3.07 -6.38 12.38
CA HIS A 225 -4.25 -6.91 13.06
C HIS A 225 -3.81 -7.54 14.37
N VAL A 226 -4.51 -7.23 15.46
CA VAL A 226 -4.31 -7.91 16.75
C VAL A 226 -5.64 -8.47 17.20
N ILE A 227 -5.65 -9.77 17.48
CA ILE A 227 -6.84 -10.52 17.89
C ILE A 227 -6.57 -11.11 19.26
N ARG A 228 -7.51 -10.95 20.19
CA ARG A 228 -7.54 -11.65 21.48
C ARG A 228 -8.41 -12.89 21.34
N HIS A 229 -7.82 -14.06 21.55
CA HIS A 229 -8.49 -15.35 21.45
C HIS A 229 -9.10 -15.80 22.78
N SER A 230 -8.43 -15.50 23.88
CA SER A 230 -8.84 -15.92 25.23
C SER A 230 -8.44 -14.88 26.28
N ALA A 231 -9.19 -14.82 27.38
CA ALA A 231 -8.87 -14.02 28.56
C ALA A 231 -7.90 -14.74 29.51
N VAL A 232 -7.69 -16.04 29.31
CA VAL A 232 -6.81 -16.86 30.13
C VAL A 232 -5.36 -16.66 29.66
N ALA A 233 -4.48 -16.31 30.59
CA ALA A 233 -3.07 -16.03 30.36
C ALA A 233 -2.19 -17.17 30.89
N GLU A 234 -2.46 -18.41 30.43
CA GLU A 234 -1.72 -19.61 30.84
C GLU A 234 -0.83 -20.12 29.70
N ASN A 235 0.18 -20.93 30.05
CA ASN A 235 1.04 -21.64 29.09
C ASN A 235 1.80 -20.73 28.09
N SER A 236 2.63 -19.81 28.59
CA SER A 236 3.41 -18.87 27.77
C SER A 236 4.50 -19.50 26.87
N GLY A 237 4.66 -20.83 26.91
CA GLY A 237 5.68 -21.55 26.14
C GLY A 237 7.11 -21.33 26.65
N GLN A 238 8.08 -21.69 25.81
CA GLN A 238 9.51 -21.52 26.06
C GLN A 238 10.15 -20.76 24.90
N GLN A 239 11.07 -19.84 25.20
CA GLN A 239 11.76 -19.05 24.16
C GLN A 239 12.77 -19.89 23.38
N ASN A 240 13.54 -20.73 24.08
CA ASN A 240 14.49 -21.66 23.49
C ASN A 240 14.11 -23.06 23.95
N VAL A 241 14.15 -24.00 23.01
CA VAL A 241 13.97 -25.43 23.27
C VAL A 241 15.26 -26.15 22.90
N PRO A 242 15.59 -27.28 23.53
CA PRO A 242 16.77 -28.04 23.16
C PRO A 242 16.67 -28.57 21.73
N ASP A 243 17.82 -28.67 21.06
CA ASP A 243 17.91 -29.34 19.76
C ASP A 243 17.54 -30.82 19.92
N GLU A 244 16.86 -31.35 18.90
CA GLU A 244 16.59 -32.79 18.84
C GLU A 244 17.92 -33.56 18.78
N THR A 245 18.10 -34.53 19.67
CA THR A 245 19.34 -35.31 19.75
C THR A 245 19.37 -36.51 18.81
N GLN A 246 18.20 -36.98 18.35
CA GLN A 246 18.01 -38.11 17.43
C GLN A 246 16.68 -37.92 16.69
N PRO A 247 16.59 -38.26 15.38
CA PRO A 247 15.33 -38.16 14.65
C PRO A 247 14.25 -39.05 15.26
N GLY A 248 13.11 -38.44 15.60
CA GLY A 248 11.89 -39.12 16.05
C GLY A 248 11.19 -39.99 15.02
#